data_AF-A0A929QK67-F1
#
_entry.id   AF-A0A929QK67-F1
#
_cell.length_a   1.000
_cell.length_b   1.000
_cell.length_c   1.000
_cell.angle_alpha   90.00
_cell.angle_beta   90.00
_cell.angle_gamma   90.00
#
_symmetry.space_group_name_H-M   'P 1'
#
loop_
_entity.id
_entity.type
_entity.pdbx_description
1 polymer ?
#
loop_
_entity_poly.entity_id
_entity_poly.type
_entity_poly.pdbx_seq_one_letter_code
_entity_poly.pdbx_strand_id
1 'polypeptide(L)'
;MKNLLPPPWIKFPSIDPFSIGWRMGAGEDYKFKFNDWLKTLSQDERSEYQRLFTEPATWRGYWDERLGFDEGTLFIKGDFIIDLWKREPRYELKWLKKRYNAGKSDKFLLFWGHQKSTNLSASCLSQWYASGFWQDEVHYVCAEQYMMAKKALCFGDKDALEQILSAKDPAHIKALGRQVRGFDAKVWDEVKFGVVLNASYLKFSQNALLR
;
A
#
# COMPACT_ATOMS: atom_id res chain seq x y z
N MET A 1 6.10 24.68 11.07
CA MET A 1 7.10 24.32 10.06
C MET A 1 6.99 25.20 8.81
N LYS A 2 7.99 26.03 8.52
CA LYS A 2 8.08 26.77 7.24
C LYS A 2 8.72 25.86 6.17
N ASN A 3 8.30 25.99 4.90
CA ASN A 3 8.87 25.27 3.75
C ASN A 3 8.90 23.74 3.91
N LEU A 4 7.76 23.15 4.30
CA LEU A 4 7.61 21.71 4.50
C LEU A 4 7.95 20.93 3.22
N LEU A 5 8.93 20.01 3.33
CA LEU A 5 9.21 19.05 2.26
C LEU A 5 8.47 17.75 2.55
N PRO A 6 7.80 17.12 1.56
CA PRO A 6 7.17 15.82 1.77
C PRO A 6 8.21 14.72 2.05
N PRO A 7 7.87 13.68 2.80
CA PRO A 7 8.80 12.56 3.00
C PRO A 7 9.03 11.82 1.66
N PRO A 8 10.12 11.06 1.53
CA PRO A 8 10.49 10.36 0.30
C PRO A 8 9.35 9.54 -0.33
N TRP A 9 8.59 8.79 0.48
CA TRP A 9 7.47 7.96 0.01
C TRP A 9 6.25 8.74 -0.50
N ILE A 10 6.12 10.02 -0.15
CA ILE A 10 5.08 10.90 -0.71
C ILE A 10 5.59 11.60 -1.97
N LYS A 11 6.88 11.96 -1.99
CA LYS A 11 7.50 12.65 -3.13
C LYS A 11 7.71 11.71 -4.32
N PHE A 12 8.18 10.50 -4.07
CA PHE A 12 8.48 9.47 -5.06
C PHE A 12 7.78 8.15 -4.69
N PRO A 13 6.44 8.10 -4.77
CA PRO A 13 5.66 6.94 -4.32
C PRO A 13 5.86 5.68 -5.18
N SER A 14 6.52 5.80 -6.33
CA SER A 14 6.86 4.69 -7.24
C SER A 14 8.29 4.18 -7.08
N ILE A 15 9.15 4.85 -6.31
CA ILE A 15 10.53 4.39 -6.08
C ILE A 15 10.55 3.60 -4.77
N ASP A 16 10.77 2.29 -4.87
CA ASP A 16 10.93 1.42 -3.71
C ASP A 16 12.10 1.90 -2.81
N PRO A 17 11.99 1.86 -1.47
CA PRO A 17 13.04 2.32 -0.55
C PRO A 17 14.42 1.69 -0.77
N PHE A 18 14.49 0.47 -1.32
CA PHE A 18 15.74 -0.23 -1.62
C PHE A 18 16.20 -0.08 -3.08
N SER A 19 15.41 0.63 -3.91
CA SER A 19 15.76 0.88 -5.31
C SER A 19 17.07 1.66 -5.45
N ILE A 20 17.84 1.32 -6.50
CA ILE A 20 19.01 2.08 -6.91
C ILE A 20 18.68 3.54 -7.27
N GLY A 21 17.41 3.85 -7.56
CA GLY A 21 16.94 5.22 -7.84
C GLY A 21 17.16 6.22 -6.70
N TRP A 22 17.43 5.74 -5.47
CA TRP A 22 17.83 6.57 -4.32
C TRP A 22 19.32 6.87 -4.23
N ARG A 23 20.15 6.22 -5.07
CA ARG A 23 21.62 6.32 -5.07
C ARG A 23 22.19 6.77 -6.42
N MET A 24 21.45 6.60 -7.50
CA MET A 24 21.87 6.89 -8.88
C MET A 24 20.68 7.35 -9.73
N GLY A 25 19.77 8.15 -9.17
CA GLY A 25 18.53 8.54 -9.85
C GLY A 25 17.87 9.77 -9.25
N ALA A 26 16.67 10.10 -9.73
CA ALA A 26 15.95 11.32 -9.33
C ALA A 26 15.63 11.40 -7.82
N GLY A 27 15.67 10.26 -7.10
CA GLY A 27 15.48 10.21 -5.65
C GLY A 27 16.69 10.68 -4.85
N GLU A 28 17.89 10.60 -5.41
CA GLU A 28 19.15 10.91 -4.71
C GLU A 28 19.23 12.39 -4.30
N ASP A 29 19.15 13.31 -5.27
CA ASP A 29 19.19 14.76 -5.02
C ASP A 29 18.11 15.19 -4.01
N TYR A 30 16.93 14.59 -4.12
CA TYR A 30 15.84 14.88 -3.19
C TYR A 30 16.13 14.38 -1.78
N LYS A 31 16.73 13.19 -1.64
CA LYS A 31 17.09 12.63 -0.34
C LYS A 31 18.11 13.52 0.37
N PHE A 32 19.11 14.04 -0.35
CA PHE A 32 20.04 15.03 0.21
C PHE A 32 19.32 16.30 0.66
N LYS A 33 18.54 16.92 -0.23
CA LYS A 33 17.74 18.11 0.08
C LYS A 33 16.80 17.90 1.28
N PHE A 34 16.14 16.75 1.33
CA PHE A 34 15.21 16.38 2.39
C PHE A 34 15.92 16.24 3.73
N ASN A 35 17.05 15.53 3.76
CA ASN A 35 17.82 15.32 4.98
C ASN A 35 18.43 16.62 5.50
N ASP A 36 18.94 17.48 4.61
CA ASP A 36 19.47 18.78 5.01
C ASP A 36 18.39 19.69 5.56
N TRP A 37 17.20 19.71 4.94
CA TRP A 37 16.03 20.40 5.49
C TRP A 37 15.61 19.82 6.84
N LEU A 38 15.54 18.49 6.99
CA LEU A 38 15.14 17.84 8.25
C LEU A 38 16.09 18.22 9.39
N LYS A 39 17.39 18.36 9.11
CA LYS A 39 18.40 18.82 10.07
C LYS A 39 18.16 20.26 10.55
N THR A 40 17.50 21.12 9.76
CA THR A 40 17.18 22.50 10.17
C THR A 40 16.04 22.60 11.18
N LEU A 41 15.20 21.56 11.29
CA LEU A 41 14.08 21.53 12.23
C LEU A 41 14.55 21.29 13.67
N SER A 42 13.84 21.90 14.62
CA SER A 42 14.00 21.59 16.05
C SER A 42 13.54 20.16 16.36
N GLN A 43 13.88 19.65 17.54
CA GLN A 43 13.44 18.32 17.96
C GLN A 43 11.91 18.19 17.99
N ASP A 44 11.22 19.22 18.51
CA ASP A 44 9.75 19.25 18.57
C ASP A 44 9.12 19.26 17.17
N GLU A 45 9.69 20.05 16.25
CA GLU A 45 9.23 20.10 14.86
C GLU A 45 9.44 18.76 14.14
N ARG A 46 10.57 18.08 14.38
CA ARG A 46 10.82 16.74 13.83
C ARG A 46 9.83 15.71 14.38
N SER A 47 9.57 15.72 15.69
CA SER A 47 8.60 14.81 16.31
C SER A 47 7.17 15.07 15.80
N GLU A 48 6.78 16.33 15.64
CA GLU A 48 5.51 16.67 15.02
C GLU A 48 5.43 16.20 13.57
N TYR A 49 6.50 16.41 12.79
CA TYR A 49 6.58 15.98 11.40
C TYR A 49 6.46 14.46 11.25
N GLN A 50 7.18 13.68 12.05
CA GLN A 50 7.10 12.21 12.06
C GLN A 50 5.70 11.72 12.44
N ARG A 51 5.00 12.43 13.35
CA ARG A 51 3.62 12.12 13.70
C ARG A 51 2.66 12.40 12.54
N LEU A 52 2.84 13.50 11.82
CA LEU A 52 2.04 13.86 10.64
C LEU A 52 2.28 12.91 9.47
N PHE A 53 3.53 12.48 9.29
CA PHE A 53 3.97 11.60 8.22
C PHE A 53 4.50 10.29 8.78
N THR A 54 3.59 9.46 9.27
CA THR A 54 3.97 8.10 9.65
C THR A 54 4.46 7.33 8.41
N GLU A 55 5.51 6.55 8.60
CA GLU A 55 5.99 5.59 7.62
C GLU A 55 4.90 4.59 7.19
N PRO A 56 4.74 4.33 5.89
CA PRO A 56 4.05 3.14 5.41
C PRO A 56 4.83 1.86 5.77
N ALA A 57 4.19 0.70 5.66
CA ALA A 57 4.83 -0.58 6.01
C ALA A 57 6.16 -0.82 5.28
N THR A 58 6.24 -0.45 4.00
CA THR A 58 7.44 -0.61 3.16
C THR A 58 8.59 0.31 3.57
N TRP A 59 8.33 1.43 4.24
CA TRP A 59 9.35 2.39 4.68
C TRP A 59 9.66 2.28 6.17
N ARG A 60 9.31 1.15 6.79
CA ARG A 60 9.49 0.97 8.22
C ARG A 60 10.95 1.14 8.64
N GLY A 61 11.15 1.87 9.74
CA GLY A 61 12.46 2.14 10.31
C GLY A 61 13.18 3.33 9.67
N TYR A 62 12.55 4.02 8.72
CA TYR A 62 13.15 5.19 8.08
C TYR A 62 13.49 6.31 9.07
N TRP A 63 12.67 6.52 10.10
CA TRP A 63 12.87 7.51 11.15
C TRP A 63 13.80 7.04 12.27
N ASP A 64 14.13 5.74 12.35
CA ASP A 64 14.95 5.20 13.43
C ASP A 64 16.37 4.91 12.94
N GLU A 65 17.32 5.76 13.33
CA GLU A 65 18.75 5.57 13.04
C GLU A 65 19.34 4.32 13.72
N ARG A 66 18.64 3.71 14.69
CA ARG A 66 19.11 2.56 15.50
C ARG A 66 18.56 1.21 15.06
N LEU A 67 17.60 1.18 14.13
CA LEU A 67 17.09 -0.07 13.58
C LEU A 67 18.02 -0.53 12.46
N GLY A 68 19.05 -1.28 12.86
CA GLY A 68 19.69 -2.22 11.95
C GLY A 68 18.62 -3.01 11.22
N PHE A 69 18.83 -3.19 9.91
CA PHE A 69 18.07 -4.08 9.03
C PHE A 69 17.47 -5.24 9.81
N ASP A 70 16.14 -5.44 9.73
CA ASP A 70 15.40 -6.67 10.09
C ASP A 70 14.35 -6.63 11.24
N GLU A 71 13.55 -5.56 11.36
CA GLU A 71 12.29 -5.59 12.16
C GLU A 71 11.02 -5.28 11.35
N GLY A 72 11.06 -5.51 10.03
CA GLY A 72 9.85 -5.62 9.23
C GLY A 72 8.98 -6.76 9.75
N THR A 73 7.66 -6.57 9.86
CA THR A 73 6.77 -7.73 9.95
C THR A 73 6.63 -8.24 8.53
N LEU A 74 7.66 -8.91 8.05
CA LEU A 74 7.59 -9.57 6.77
C LEU A 74 6.81 -10.86 6.96
N PHE A 75 5.84 -11.10 6.08
CA PHE A 75 5.37 -12.45 5.87
C PHE A 75 6.24 -13.08 4.80
N ILE A 76 6.89 -14.19 5.13
CA ILE A 76 7.80 -14.92 4.24
C ILE A 76 7.26 -16.34 4.07
N LYS A 77 7.06 -16.76 2.83
CA LYS A 77 6.70 -18.13 2.46
C LYS A 77 7.42 -18.52 1.18
N GLY A 78 8.54 -19.24 1.30
CA GLY A 78 9.42 -19.48 0.16
C GLY A 78 9.88 -18.16 -0.43
N ASP A 79 9.68 -17.98 -1.74
CA ASP A 79 10.04 -16.75 -2.46
C ASP A 79 9.00 -15.62 -2.31
N PHE A 80 7.86 -15.89 -1.65
CA PHE A 80 6.85 -14.87 -1.43
C PHE A 80 7.17 -14.05 -0.18
N ILE A 81 7.41 -12.76 -0.37
CA ILE A 81 7.69 -11.79 0.69
C ILE A 81 6.69 -10.64 0.58
N ILE A 82 6.13 -10.20 1.70
CA ILE A 82 5.30 -9.01 1.76
C ILE A 82 5.40 -8.29 3.11
N ASP A 83 5.44 -6.96 3.06
CA ASP A 83 5.36 -6.09 4.24
C ASP A 83 3.98 -6.13 4.89
N LEU A 84 3.93 -6.58 6.14
CA LEU A 84 2.72 -6.48 6.96
C LEU A 84 2.71 -5.17 7.73
N TRP A 85 1.54 -4.55 7.76
CA TRP A 85 1.27 -3.33 8.50
C TRP A 85 1.10 -3.67 10.00
N LYS A 86 2.07 -3.29 10.87
CA LYS A 86 1.95 -3.38 12.34
C LYS A 86 1.03 -2.29 12.88
N ARG A 87 -0.25 -2.31 12.52
CA ARG A 87 -1.25 -1.41 13.12
C ARG A 87 -2.55 -2.16 13.35
N GLU A 88 -3.03 -2.12 14.60
CA GLU A 88 -4.41 -2.47 14.88
C GLU A 88 -5.32 -1.58 14.02
N PRO A 89 -6.34 -2.14 13.36
CA PRO A 89 -7.27 -1.33 12.60
C PRO A 89 -7.90 -0.30 13.54
N ARG A 90 -7.71 0.99 13.23
CA ARG A 90 -8.30 2.08 14.03
C ARG A 90 -9.83 1.95 14.14
N TYR A 91 -10.45 1.33 13.14
CA TYR A 91 -11.89 1.13 13.05
C TYR A 91 -12.18 -0.34 12.77
N GLU A 92 -12.67 -1.06 13.78
CA GLU A 92 -13.15 -2.44 13.64
C GLU A 92 -14.66 -2.53 13.75
N LEU A 93 -15.24 -3.61 13.22
CA LEU A 93 -16.68 -3.85 13.30
C LEU A 93 -17.19 -3.88 14.75
N LYS A 94 -16.41 -4.46 15.68
CA LYS A 94 -16.74 -4.49 17.11
C LYS A 94 -16.80 -3.07 17.70
N TRP A 95 -15.80 -2.25 17.39
CA TRP A 95 -15.73 -0.84 17.79
C TRP A 95 -16.92 -0.04 17.25
N LEU A 96 -17.26 -0.23 15.97
CA LEU A 96 -18.38 0.46 15.32
C LEU A 96 -19.73 0.07 15.94
N LYS A 97 -19.96 -1.24 16.17
CA LYS A 97 -21.17 -1.74 16.85
C LYS A 97 -21.33 -1.13 18.25
N LYS A 98 -20.25 -1.05 19.03
CA LYS A 98 -20.27 -0.43 20.37
C LYS A 98 -20.70 1.04 20.32
N ARG A 99 -20.19 1.80 19.35
CA ARG A 99 -20.54 3.22 19.17
C ARG A 99 -21.99 3.41 18.76
N TYR A 100 -22.44 2.62 17.78
CA TYR A 100 -23.82 2.64 17.32
C TYR A 100 -24.79 2.35 18.46
N ASN A 101 -24.54 1.29 19.23
CA ASN A 101 -25.35 0.93 20.40
C ASN A 101 -25.33 1.99 21.52
N ALA A 102 -24.28 2.82 21.57
CA ALA A 102 -24.19 3.97 22.47
C ALA A 102 -24.88 5.24 21.92
N GLY A 103 -25.68 5.13 20.85
CA GLY A 103 -26.45 6.22 20.26
C GLY A 103 -25.61 7.22 19.44
N LYS A 104 -24.37 6.88 19.07
CA LYS A 104 -23.56 7.74 18.20
C LYS A 104 -24.03 7.63 16.75
N SER A 105 -24.25 8.77 16.10
CA SER A 105 -24.54 8.86 14.66
C SER A 105 -23.26 9.10 13.87
N ASP A 106 -22.73 8.06 13.24
CA ASP A 106 -21.60 8.17 12.31
C ASP A 106 -22.11 8.38 10.87
N LYS A 107 -21.36 9.15 10.06
CA LYS A 107 -21.67 9.32 8.63
C LYS A 107 -21.13 8.12 7.85
N PHE A 108 -21.98 7.50 7.02
CA PHE A 108 -21.58 6.39 6.16
C PHE A 108 -21.47 6.83 4.71
N LEU A 109 -20.37 6.46 4.06
CA LEU A 109 -20.24 6.52 2.61
C LEU A 109 -20.41 5.10 2.07
N LEU A 110 -21.61 4.80 1.58
CA LEU A 110 -21.88 3.55 0.88
C LEU A 110 -21.37 3.68 -0.55
N PHE A 111 -20.64 2.68 -1.03
CA PHE A 111 -20.11 2.67 -2.39
C PHE A 111 -20.31 1.31 -3.03
N TRP A 112 -20.62 1.32 -4.32
CA TRP A 112 -20.75 0.14 -5.16
C TRP A 112 -20.39 0.49 -6.60
N GLY A 113 -19.80 -0.46 -7.32
CA GLY A 113 -19.28 -0.24 -8.67
C GLY A 113 -17.83 0.25 -8.68
N HIS A 114 -17.29 0.40 -9.89
CA HIS A 114 -15.87 0.72 -10.13
C HIS A 114 -15.64 1.55 -11.39
N GLN A 115 -16.74 1.98 -12.06
CA GLN A 115 -16.65 2.74 -13.29
C GLN A 115 -16.14 4.15 -13.01
N LYS A 116 -15.31 4.64 -13.93
CA LYS A 116 -14.86 6.03 -13.91
C LYS A 116 -16.01 6.94 -14.34
N SER A 117 -16.09 8.08 -13.67
CA SER A 117 -16.96 9.19 -14.03
C SER A 117 -16.11 10.43 -14.32
N THR A 118 -16.69 11.43 -14.96
CA THR A 118 -16.01 12.71 -15.24
C THR A 118 -15.45 13.35 -13.96
N ASN A 119 -16.22 13.25 -12.87
CA ASN A 119 -15.79 13.68 -11.54
C ASN A 119 -15.38 12.46 -10.70
N LEU A 120 -14.45 12.67 -9.77
CA LEU A 120 -14.11 11.66 -8.78
C LEU A 120 -15.34 11.29 -7.96
N SER A 121 -15.61 9.99 -7.84
CA SER A 121 -16.74 9.46 -7.08
C SER A 121 -16.28 8.32 -6.18
N ALA A 122 -17.17 7.87 -5.28
CA ALA A 122 -16.87 6.80 -4.34
C ALA A 122 -16.51 5.46 -5.02
N SER A 123 -16.73 5.32 -6.34
CA SER A 123 -16.26 4.16 -7.11
C SER A 123 -14.74 4.02 -7.06
N CYS A 124 -13.99 5.11 -6.81
CA CYS A 124 -12.55 5.09 -6.64
C CYS A 124 -12.10 4.24 -5.43
N LEU A 125 -12.99 3.97 -4.47
CA LEU A 125 -12.71 3.13 -3.31
C LEU A 125 -12.74 1.63 -3.65
N SER A 126 -13.28 1.26 -4.82
CA SER A 126 -13.31 -0.13 -5.27
C SER A 126 -11.92 -0.63 -5.69
N GLN A 127 -11.60 -1.88 -5.36
CA GLN A 127 -10.35 -2.52 -5.80
C GLN A 127 -10.33 -2.79 -7.31
N TRP A 128 -11.50 -2.77 -7.95
CA TRP A 128 -11.67 -2.93 -9.40
C TRP A 128 -11.56 -1.60 -10.16
N TYR A 129 -11.49 -0.47 -9.44
CA TYR A 129 -11.36 0.83 -10.08
C TYR A 129 -10.04 0.90 -10.85
N ALA A 130 -10.12 1.24 -12.14
CA ALA A 130 -8.98 1.26 -13.06
C ALA A 130 -7.99 2.40 -12.73
N SER A 131 -7.11 2.14 -11.79
CA SER A 131 -6.09 3.06 -11.29
C SER A 131 -4.79 2.28 -11.22
N GLY A 132 -3.98 2.42 -12.27
CA GLY A 132 -2.73 1.71 -12.40
C GLY A 132 -1.70 2.19 -11.39
N PHE A 133 -0.79 1.31 -10.99
CA PHE A 133 0.33 1.62 -10.12
C PHE A 133 1.46 0.59 -10.31
N TRP A 134 2.66 0.98 -9.91
CA TRP A 134 3.85 0.16 -9.98
C TRP A 134 4.21 -0.41 -8.60
N GLN A 135 4.67 -1.65 -8.59
CA GLN A 135 5.52 -2.16 -7.51
C GLN A 135 6.77 -2.74 -8.15
N ASP A 136 7.93 -2.18 -7.83
CA ASP A 136 9.19 -2.47 -8.50
C ASP A 136 9.04 -2.34 -10.03
N GLU A 137 9.31 -3.42 -10.77
CA GLU A 137 9.22 -3.47 -12.23
C GLU A 137 7.85 -3.94 -12.73
N VAL A 138 6.90 -4.25 -11.83
CA VAL A 138 5.59 -4.78 -12.19
C VAL A 138 4.53 -3.68 -12.14
N HIS A 139 3.90 -3.43 -13.28
CA HIS A 139 2.74 -2.56 -13.38
C HIS A 139 1.44 -3.36 -13.20
N TYR A 140 0.58 -2.88 -12.31
CA TYR A 140 -0.77 -3.42 -12.09
C TYR A 140 -1.80 -2.42 -12.60
N VAL A 141 -2.80 -2.87 -13.35
CA VAL A 141 -3.86 -2.02 -13.91
C VAL A 141 -4.90 -1.58 -12.87
N CYS A 142 -5.03 -2.36 -11.78
CA CYS A 142 -5.90 -2.08 -10.64
C CYS A 142 -5.44 -2.90 -9.42
N ALA A 143 -6.02 -2.62 -8.27
CA ALA A 143 -5.68 -3.30 -7.03
C ALA A 143 -6.12 -4.78 -7.01
N GLU A 144 -7.20 -5.16 -7.70
CA GLU A 144 -7.59 -6.57 -7.83
C GLU A 144 -6.49 -7.40 -8.52
N GLN A 145 -5.85 -6.86 -9.57
CA GLN A 145 -4.75 -7.53 -10.27
C GLN A 145 -3.59 -7.82 -9.32
N TYR A 146 -3.20 -6.81 -8.54
CA TYR A 146 -2.19 -6.97 -7.50
C TYR A 146 -2.56 -8.07 -6.51
N MET A 147 -3.79 -8.03 -5.99
CA MET A 147 -4.26 -9.00 -5.00
C MET A 147 -4.19 -10.43 -5.53
N MET A 148 -4.63 -10.67 -6.77
CA MET A 148 -4.62 -12.00 -7.35
C MET A 148 -3.20 -12.44 -7.74
N ALA A 149 -2.34 -11.53 -8.22
CA ALA A 149 -0.94 -11.83 -8.50
C ALA A 149 -0.18 -12.22 -7.24
N LYS A 150 -0.36 -11.49 -6.13
CA LYS A 150 0.23 -11.85 -4.83
C LYS A 150 -0.32 -13.16 -4.29
N LYS A 151 -1.60 -13.47 -4.54
CA LYS A 151 -2.17 -14.78 -4.23
C LYS A 151 -1.47 -15.89 -5.01
N ALA A 152 -1.31 -15.75 -6.33
CA ALA A 152 -0.61 -16.73 -7.17
C ALA A 152 0.84 -16.93 -6.72
N LEU A 153 1.56 -15.85 -6.41
CA LEU A 153 2.93 -15.89 -5.85
C LEU A 153 2.98 -16.62 -4.50
N CYS A 154 2.04 -16.33 -3.58
CA CYS A 154 1.98 -16.95 -2.25
C CYS A 154 1.84 -18.49 -2.33
N PHE A 155 1.17 -19.00 -3.36
CA PHE A 155 0.98 -20.43 -3.60
C PHE A 155 1.89 -21.02 -4.68
N GLY A 156 2.83 -20.24 -5.22
CA GLY A 156 3.80 -20.70 -6.21
C GLY A 156 3.22 -21.03 -7.59
N ASP A 157 2.02 -20.53 -7.91
CA ASP A 157 1.36 -20.80 -9.19
C ASP A 157 1.80 -19.80 -10.28
N LYS A 158 2.93 -20.12 -10.93
CA LYS A 158 3.54 -19.26 -11.96
C LYS A 158 2.65 -19.09 -13.20
N ASP A 159 1.94 -20.13 -13.61
CA ASP A 159 1.05 -20.08 -14.78
C ASP A 159 -0.14 -19.14 -14.52
N ALA A 160 -0.74 -19.22 -13.31
CA ALA A 160 -1.79 -18.30 -12.92
C ALA A 160 -1.27 -16.86 -12.80
N LEU A 161 -0.07 -16.66 -12.24
CA LEU A 161 0.56 -15.35 -12.14
C LEU A 161 0.72 -14.69 -13.52
N GLU A 162 1.26 -15.41 -14.51
CA GLU A 162 1.46 -14.89 -15.86
C GLU A 162 0.14 -14.48 -16.53
N GLN A 163 -0.90 -15.33 -16.40
CA GLN A 163 -2.23 -15.03 -16.92
C GLN A 163 -2.84 -13.81 -16.23
N ILE A 164 -2.71 -13.71 -14.90
CA ILE A 164 -3.23 -12.58 -14.11
C ILE A 164 -2.54 -11.28 -14.51
N LEU A 165 -1.22 -11.28 -14.68
CA LEU A 165 -0.44 -10.08 -15.05
C LEU A 165 -0.75 -9.63 -16.49
N SER A 166 -1.12 -10.56 -17.37
CA SER A 166 -1.51 -10.28 -18.75
C SER A 166 -2.97 -9.80 -18.90
N ALA A 167 -3.83 -10.11 -17.94
CA ALA A 167 -5.24 -9.73 -17.94
C ALA A 167 -5.46 -8.24 -17.60
N LYS A 168 -6.43 -7.60 -18.25
CA LYS A 168 -6.79 -6.19 -18.02
C LYS A 168 -8.17 -5.98 -17.39
N ASP A 169 -9.06 -6.94 -17.57
CA ASP A 169 -10.43 -6.90 -17.03
C ASP A 169 -10.47 -7.43 -15.59
N PRO A 170 -10.94 -6.64 -14.61
CA PRO A 170 -11.00 -7.06 -13.20
C PRO A 170 -11.84 -8.31 -12.94
N ALA A 171 -12.89 -8.56 -13.73
CA ALA A 171 -13.71 -9.76 -13.56
C ALA A 171 -12.95 -11.02 -14.00
N HIS A 172 -12.25 -10.95 -15.14
CA HIS A 172 -11.38 -12.01 -15.61
C HIS A 172 -10.20 -12.26 -14.66
N ILE A 173 -9.54 -11.20 -14.18
CA ILE A 173 -8.48 -11.27 -13.17
C ILE A 173 -8.96 -12.02 -11.92
N LYS A 174 -10.14 -11.67 -11.40
CA LYS A 174 -10.70 -12.34 -10.22
C LYS A 174 -11.04 -13.80 -10.50
N ALA A 175 -11.51 -14.13 -11.71
CA ALA A 175 -11.79 -15.50 -12.10
C ALA A 175 -10.50 -16.35 -12.10
N LEU A 176 -9.41 -15.84 -12.68
CA LEU A 176 -8.10 -16.49 -12.64
C LEU A 176 -7.61 -16.67 -11.20
N GLY A 177 -7.77 -15.64 -10.35
CA GLY A 177 -7.41 -15.71 -8.94
C GLY A 177 -8.17 -16.74 -8.10
N ARG A 178 -9.36 -17.18 -8.56
CA ARG A 178 -10.09 -18.31 -7.95
C ARG A 178 -9.53 -19.67 -8.35
N GLN A 179 -8.81 -19.73 -9.47
CA GLN A 179 -8.23 -20.96 -10.03
C GLN A 179 -6.77 -21.20 -9.61
N VAL A 180 -6.19 -20.31 -8.79
CA VAL A 180 -4.84 -20.48 -8.22
C VAL A 180 -4.71 -21.84 -7.54
N ARG A 181 -3.78 -22.65 -8.03
CA ARG A 181 -3.48 -23.99 -7.53
C ARG A 181 -2.79 -23.92 -6.17
N GLY A 182 -2.96 -24.98 -5.38
CA GLY A 182 -2.34 -25.09 -4.05
C GLY A 182 -2.90 -24.10 -3.02
N PHE A 183 -4.05 -23.49 -3.29
CA PHE A 183 -4.68 -22.53 -2.39
C PHE A 183 -5.01 -23.15 -1.03
N ASP A 184 -4.48 -22.56 0.03
CA ASP A 184 -4.81 -22.83 1.42
C ASP A 184 -5.44 -21.59 2.05
N ALA A 185 -6.68 -21.72 2.53
CA ALA A 185 -7.42 -20.61 3.11
C ALA A 185 -6.80 -20.10 4.42
N LYS A 186 -6.22 -20.98 5.25
CA LYS A 186 -5.59 -20.58 6.52
C LYS A 186 -4.35 -19.73 6.24
N VAL A 187 -3.50 -20.20 5.32
CA VAL A 187 -2.31 -19.45 4.90
C VAL A 187 -2.71 -18.11 4.29
N TRP A 188 -3.75 -18.09 3.44
CA TRP A 188 -4.20 -16.84 2.84
C TRP A 188 -4.80 -15.88 3.87
N ASP A 189 -5.51 -16.39 4.87
CA ASP A 189 -6.14 -15.57 5.92
C ASP A 189 -5.11 -14.80 6.75
N GLU A 190 -3.90 -15.35 6.94
CA GLU A 190 -2.79 -14.68 7.62
C GLU A 190 -2.27 -13.46 6.85
N VAL A 191 -2.33 -13.46 5.52
CA VAL A 191 -1.63 -12.47 4.69
C VAL A 191 -2.54 -11.58 3.84
N LYS A 192 -3.77 -12.01 3.54
CA LYS A 192 -4.70 -11.31 2.61
C LYS A 192 -4.95 -9.86 3.01
N PHE A 193 -5.01 -9.57 4.31
CA PHE A 193 -5.23 -8.22 4.82
C PHE A 193 -4.04 -7.30 4.47
N GLY A 194 -2.81 -7.78 4.69
CA GLY A 194 -1.59 -7.07 4.30
C GLY A 194 -1.52 -6.84 2.79
N VAL A 195 -1.88 -7.84 1.98
CA VAL A 195 -1.96 -7.72 0.51
C VAL A 195 -2.91 -6.59 0.09
N VAL A 196 -4.12 -6.55 0.65
CA VAL A 196 -5.12 -5.51 0.33
C VAL A 196 -4.65 -4.12 0.77
N LEU A 197 -4.02 -4.00 1.93
CA LEU A 197 -3.49 -2.74 2.41
C LEU A 197 -2.34 -2.22 1.53
N ASN A 198 -1.42 -3.09 1.11
CA ASN A 198 -0.33 -2.71 0.21
C ASN A 198 -0.87 -2.27 -1.16
N ALA A 199 -1.84 -3.01 -1.73
CA ALA A 199 -2.48 -2.63 -2.98
C ALA A 199 -3.16 -1.24 -2.87
N SER A 200 -3.88 -1.01 -1.77
CA SER A 200 -4.55 0.26 -1.51
C SER A 200 -3.54 1.38 -1.34
N TYR A 201 -2.48 1.15 -0.57
CA TYR A 201 -1.41 2.13 -0.37
C TYR A 201 -0.75 2.53 -1.68
N LEU A 202 -0.33 1.57 -2.52
CA LEU A 202 0.31 1.84 -3.81
C LEU A 202 -0.64 2.58 -4.76
N LYS A 203 -1.90 2.13 -4.85
CA LYS A 203 -2.94 2.77 -5.65
C LYS A 203 -3.11 4.24 -5.28
N PHE A 204 -3.37 4.55 -4.01
CA PHE A 204 -3.66 5.93 -3.58
C PHE A 204 -2.40 6.80 -3.49
N SER A 205 -1.23 6.24 -3.17
CA SER A 205 0.01 7.01 -3.08
C SER A 205 0.52 7.46 -4.47
N GLN A 206 0.39 6.61 -5.50
CA GLN A 206 0.89 6.91 -6.85
C GLN A 206 -0.10 7.65 -7.74
N ASN A 207 -1.40 7.67 -7.40
CA ASN A 207 -2.42 8.35 -8.18
C ASN A 207 -2.84 9.66 -7.49
N ALA A 208 -2.19 10.77 -7.85
CA ALA A 208 -2.39 12.06 -7.18
C ALA A 208 -3.84 12.57 -7.18
N LEU A 209 -4.62 12.26 -8.23
CA LEU A 209 -6.04 12.61 -8.33
C LEU A 209 -6.95 11.85 -7.34
N LEU A 210 -6.44 10.83 -6.66
CA LEU A 210 -7.19 10.02 -5.69
C LEU A 210 -6.87 10.40 -4.23
N ARG A 211 -5.98 11.36 -3.98
CA ARG A 211 -5.59 11.83 -2.65
C ARG A 211 -6.30 13.12 -2.30
#